data_AF-A0A6I1B744-F1
#
_entry.id   AF-A0A6I1B744-F1
#
_cell.length_a   1.000
_cell.length_b   1.000
_cell.length_c   1.000
_cell.angle_alpha   90.00
_cell.angle_beta   90.00
_cell.angle_gamma   90.00
#
_symmetry.space_group_name_H-M   'P 1'
#
loop_
_entity.id
_entity.type
_entity.pdbx_description
1 polymer ?
#
loop_
_entity_poly.entity_id
_entity_poly.type
_entity_poly.pdbx_seq_one_letter_code
_entity_poly.pdbx_strand_id
1 'polypeptide(L)' 'MIVWFNNHADELPKEMQINKAAFTPDLKLTVESCIMQAKQCLGNYKMAGAFRMLQQIRENLEKAAQ' A
#
# COMPACT_ATOMS: atom_id res chain seq x y z
N MET A 1 -2.20 9.05 -4.15
CA MET A 1 -2.02 7.70 -3.56
C MET A 1 -1.62 6.69 -4.62
N ILE A 2 -2.52 6.25 -5.51
CA ILE A 2 -2.20 5.25 -6.55
C ILE A 2 -1.07 5.72 -7.48
N VAL A 3 -1.14 6.96 -7.97
CA VAL A 3 -0.09 7.54 -8.83
C VAL A 3 1.29 7.54 -8.18
N TRP A 4 1.36 7.75 -6.86
CA TRP A 4 2.63 7.74 -6.13
C TRP A 4 3.27 6.35 -6.19
N PHE A 5 2.49 5.30 -5.89
CA PHE A 5 2.98 3.91 -5.98
C PHE A 5 3.38 3.51 -7.39
N ASN A 6 2.66 3.97 -8.41
CA ASN A 6 3.04 3.71 -9.80
C ASN A 6 4.40 4.32 -10.16
N ASN A 7 4.72 5.50 -9.61
CA ASN A 7 6.00 6.17 -9.88
C ASN A 7 7.19 5.59 -9.10
N HIS A 8 6.93 4.88 -7.99
CA HIS A 8 7.96 4.32 -7.10
C HIS A 8 7.94 2.78 -7.09
N ALA A 9 7.30 2.15 -8.09
CA ALA A 9 7.03 0.71 -8.09
C ALA A 9 8.31 -0.15 -8.07
N ASP A 10 9.39 0.35 -8.65
CA ASP A 10 10.70 -0.32 -8.71
C ASP A 10 11.58 -0.02 -7.48
N GLU A 11 11.17 0.93 -6.64
CA GLU A 11 11.88 1.34 -5.41
C GLU A 11 11.29 0.67 -4.16
N LEU A 12 10.23 -0.11 -4.31
CA LEU A 12 9.61 -0.81 -3.19
C LEU A 12 10.54 -1.93 -2.67
N PRO A 13 10.76 -2.03 -1.34
CA PRO A 13 11.44 -3.18 -0.77
C PRO A 13 10.64 -4.45 -1.03
N LYS A 14 11.32 -5.60 -1.07
CA LYS A 14 10.68 -6.90 -1.30
C LYS A 14 9.61 -7.21 -0.23
N GLU A 15 9.94 -6.99 1.03
CA GLU A 15 9.09 -7.28 2.18
C GLU A 15 8.96 -6.06 3.09
N MET A 16 7.88 -6.01 3.87
CA MET A 16 7.64 -4.92 4.82
C MET A 16 6.74 -5.35 5.97
N GLN A 17 7.10 -4.92 7.18
CA GLN A 17 6.15 -4.87 8.30
C GLN A 17 5.30 -3.59 8.16
N ILE A 18 4.01 -3.74 7.91
CA ILE A 18 3.10 -2.60 7.69
C ILE A 18 2.66 -2.02 9.04
N ASN A 19 2.28 -2.87 9.98
CA ASN A 19 1.98 -2.51 11.36
C ASN A 19 2.20 -3.73 12.27
N LYS A 20 1.95 -3.64 13.59
CA LYS A 20 2.18 -4.75 14.54
C LYS A 20 1.45 -6.06 14.17
N ALA A 21 0.35 -6.01 13.42
CA ALA A 21 -0.47 -7.17 13.08
C ALA A 21 -0.37 -7.60 11.60
N ALA A 22 0.29 -6.81 10.75
CA ALA A 22 0.34 -7.04 9.31
C ALA A 22 1.78 -6.97 8.79
N PHE A 23 2.24 -8.10 8.26
CA PHE A 23 3.49 -8.25 7.54
C PHE A 23 3.18 -8.66 6.11
N THR A 24 3.99 -8.20 5.15
CA THR A 24 3.96 -8.71 3.79
C THR A 24 5.33 -9.18 3.32
N PRO A 25 5.43 -10.42 2.81
CA PRO A 25 6.66 -10.94 2.19
C PRO A 25 6.84 -10.48 0.74
N ASP A 26 5.81 -9.87 0.13
CA ASP A 26 5.84 -9.30 -1.21
C ASP A 26 5.03 -8.00 -1.23
N LEU A 27 5.74 -6.88 -1.02
CA LEU A 27 5.12 -5.57 -0.93
C LEU A 27 4.53 -5.13 -2.27
N LYS A 28 5.18 -5.48 -3.40
CA LYS A 28 4.70 -5.09 -4.73
C LYS A 28 3.35 -5.72 -5.03
N LEU A 29 3.23 -7.03 -4.83
CA LEU A 29 1.97 -7.75 -5.01
C LEU A 29 0.87 -7.25 -4.06
N THR A 30 1.24 -6.90 -2.82
CA THR A 30 0.31 -6.36 -1.82
C THR A 30 -0.22 -5.00 -2.22
N VAL A 31 0.65 -4.11 -2.70
CA VAL A 31 0.28 -2.77 -3.19
C VAL A 31 -0.63 -2.90 -4.42
N GLU A 32 -0.29 -3.76 -5.39
CA GLU A 32 -1.11 -4.01 -6.58
C GLU A 32 -2.52 -4.51 -6.21
N SER A 33 -2.60 -5.48 -5.29
CA SER A 33 -3.86 -6.02 -4.79
C SER A 33 -4.71 -4.95 -4.08
N CYS A 34 -4.07 -4.12 -3.25
CA CYS A 34 -4.76 -3.02 -2.57
C CYS A 34 -5.24 -1.95 -3.55
N ILE A 35 -4.46 -1.63 -4.59
CA ILE A 35 -4.87 -0.70 -5.65
C ILE A 35 -6.07 -1.25 -6.42
N MET A 36 -6.08 -2.55 -6.74
CA MET A 36 -7.21 -3.20 -7.40
C MET A 36 -8.48 -3.13 -6.55
N GLN A 37 -8.38 -3.49 -5.26
CA GLN A 37 -9.50 -3.39 -4.32
C GLN A 37 -9.98 -1.95 -4.15
N ALA A 38 -9.06 -0.99 -4.02
CA ALA A 38 -9.37 0.43 -3.91
C ALA A 38 -10.12 0.95 -5.15
N LYS A 39 -9.73 0.51 -6.36
CA LYS A 39 -10.43 0.83 -7.61
C LYS A 39 -11.83 0.22 -7.65
N GLN A 40 -11.98 -1.04 -7.24
CA GLN A 40 -13.30 -1.71 -7.16
C GLN A 40 -14.21 -1.05 -6.13
N CYS A 41 -13.64 -0.44 -5.09
CA CYS A 41 -14.38 0.25 -4.03
C CYS A 41 -14.62 1.75 -4.33
N LEU A 42 -14.28 2.25 -5.52
CA LEU A 42 -14.58 3.63 -5.92
C LEU A 42 -16.10 3.84 -5.91
N GLY A 43 -16.58 4.65 -4.95
CA GLY A 43 -18.00 4.90 -4.70
C GLY A 43 -18.59 4.18 -3.48
N ASN A 44 -17.85 3.25 -2.86
CA ASN A 44 -18.30 2.53 -1.66
C ASN A 44 -17.39 2.83 -0.44
N TYR A 45 -17.73 3.90 0.27
CA TYR A 45 -17.00 4.43 1.43
C TYR A 45 -16.85 3.44 2.60
N LYS A 46 -17.62 2.35 2.63
CA LYS A 46 -17.53 1.31 3.67
C LYS A 46 -16.31 0.38 3.50
N MET A 47 -15.67 0.39 2.34
CA MET A 47 -14.51 -0.47 2.03
C MET A 47 -13.20 0.34 1.95
N ALA A 48 -12.99 1.25 2.90
CA ALA A 48 -11.79 2.07 3.00
C ALA A 48 -10.53 1.32 3.48
N GLY A 49 -10.63 0.02 3.78
CA GLY A 49 -9.53 -0.78 4.33
C GLY A 49 -8.29 -0.82 3.41
N ALA A 50 -8.50 -1.00 2.11
CA ALA A 50 -7.42 -1.00 1.12
C ALA A 50 -6.74 0.38 1.02
N PHE A 51 -7.50 1.47 1.07
CA PHE A 51 -6.95 2.84 1.09
C PHE A 51 -6.11 3.10 2.35
N ARG A 52 -6.58 2.66 3.52
CA ARG A 52 -5.84 2.81 4.78
C ARG A 52 -4.54 2.00 4.79
N MET A 53 -4.55 0.78 4.22
CA MET A 53 -3.32 0.01 4.05
C MET A 53 -2.32 0.73 3.14
N LEU A 54 -2.78 1.26 1.99
CA LEU A 54 -1.92 2.03 1.09
C LEU A 54 -1.33 3.29 1.76
N GLN A 55 -2.09 3.96 2.63
CA GLN A 55 -1.57 5.06 3.46
C GLN A 55 -0.46 4.60 4.40
N GLN A 56 -0.70 3.55 5.17
CA GLN A 56 0.28 3.04 6.14
C GLN A 56 1.58 2.60 5.47
N ILE A 57 1.48 1.89 4.34
CA ILE A 57 2.64 1.47 3.55
C ILE A 57 3.46 2.68 3.11
N ARG A 58 2.81 3.70 2.54
CA ARG A 58 3.50 4.92 2.09
C ARG A 58 4.20 5.64 3.23
N GLU A 59 3.51 5.83 4.37
CA GLU A 59 4.11 6.47 5.55
C GLU A 59 5.34 5.72 6.05
N ASN A 60 5.33 4.38 6.02
CA ASN A 60 6.49 3.58 6.42
C ASN A 60 7.64 3.72 5.43
N LEU A 61 7.36 3.79 4.13
CA LEU A 61 8.38 4.03 3.10
C LEU A 61 9.02 5.41 3.25
N GLU A 62 8.21 6.45 3.44
CA GLU A 62 8.68 7.82 3.65
C GLU A 62 9.53 7.94 4.94
N LYS A 63 9.16 7.23 6.01
CA LYS A 63 9.95 7.17 7.25
C LYS A 63 11.25 6.39 7.11
N ALA A 64 11.28 5.35 6.28
CA ALA A 64 12.49 4.55 6.06
C ALA A 64 13.51 5.27 5.15
N ALA A 65 13.07 6.28 4.40
CA ALA A 65 13.91 7.11 3.53
C ALA A 65 14.50 8.35 4.23
N GLN A 66 14.10 8.65 5.47
CA GLN A 66 14.67 9.71 6.33
C GLN A 66 15.72 9.15 7.29
#